data_AF-A0A5E4LGH7-F1
#
_entry.id   AF-A0A5E4LGH7-F1
#
_cell.length_a   1.000
_cell.length_b   1.000
_cell.length_c   1.000
_cell.angle_alpha   90.00
_cell.angle_beta   90.00
_cell.angle_gamma   90.00
#
_symmetry.space_group_name_H-M   'P 1'
#
loop_
_entity.id
_entity.type
_entity.pdbx_description
1 polymer ?
#
loop_
_entity_poly.entity_id
_entity_poly.type
_entity_poly.pdbx_seq_one_letter_code
_entity_poly.pdbx_strand_id
1 'polypeptide(L)' 'MKFTQSGSGVSGPSSSIGIIRFFDTDSGGPKITPEFVVGVSVVFALILVALRVLAVS' A
#
# COMPACT_ATOMS: atom_id res chain seq x y z
N MET A 1 -11.19 42.90 33.25
CA MET A 1 -10.47 42.33 32.09
C MET A 1 -9.42 41.36 32.60
N LYS A 2 -9.60 40.05 32.38
CA LYS A 2 -8.52 39.05 32.45
C LYS A 2 -9.01 37.75 31.82
N PHE A 3 -8.66 37.53 30.56
CA PHE A 3 -8.71 36.22 29.94
C PHE A 3 -7.40 35.52 30.29
N THR A 4 -7.48 34.42 31.03
CA THR A 4 -6.35 33.52 31.26
C THR A 4 -6.23 32.60 30.05
N GLN A 5 -5.34 32.95 29.13
CA GLN A 5 -4.91 32.09 28.03
C GLN A 5 -3.72 31.25 28.51
N SER A 6 -4.01 30.05 29.01
CA SER A 6 -3.02 28.99 29.23
C SER A 6 -3.49 27.77 28.43
N GLY A 7 -2.78 27.45 27.36
CA GLY A 7 -3.07 26.30 26.52
C GLY A 7 -2.68 26.55 25.08
N SER A 8 -1.39 26.47 24.79
CA SER A 8 -0.87 26.33 23.42
C SER A 8 -1.19 24.93 22.88
N GLY A 9 -2.47 24.56 22.90
CA GLY A 9 -3.03 23.50 22.07
C GLY A 9 -3.23 24.13 20.70
N VAL A 10 -2.37 23.76 19.75
CA VAL A 10 -2.52 24.14 18.34
C VAL A 10 -3.87 23.59 17.86
N SER A 11 -4.91 24.41 17.91
CA SER A 11 -6.17 24.18 17.19
C SER A 11 -5.88 24.40 15.71
N GLY A 12 -5.25 23.40 15.08
CA GLY A 12 -5.36 23.21 13.65
C GLY A 12 -6.83 22.93 13.28
N PRO A 13 -7.24 23.13 12.01
CA PRO A 13 -8.62 22.87 11.59
C PRO A 13 -9.03 21.46 12.02
N SER A 14 -10.18 21.32 12.68
CA SER A 14 -10.78 20.04 13.11
C SER A 14 -10.96 19.04 11.94
N SER A 15 -10.85 19.52 10.70
CA SER A 15 -10.82 18.75 9.45
C SER A 15 -9.52 17.95 9.21
N SER A 16 -8.42 18.25 9.93
CA SER A 16 -7.16 17.51 9.81
C SER A 16 -7.21 16.09 10.41
N ILE A 17 -8.19 15.80 11.26
CA ILE A 17 -8.36 14.48 11.91
C ILE A 17 -8.98 13.42 10.97
N GLY A 18 -9.65 13.86 9.90
CA GLY A 18 -10.30 12.98 8.92
C GLY A 18 -9.32 12.45 7.87
N ILE A 19 -8.38 13.28 7.41
CA ILE A 19 -7.42 12.89 6.35
C ILE A 19 -6.43 11.83 6.86
N ILE A 20 -6.02 11.89 8.12
CA ILE A 20 -5.05 10.93 8.69
C ILE A 20 -5.63 9.50 8.68
N ARG A 21 -6.95 9.35 8.91
CA ARG A 21 -7.61 8.04 8.90
C ARG A 21 -7.89 7.46 7.51
N PHE A 22 -7.93 8.29 6.46
CA PHE A 22 -8.03 7.78 5.09
C PHE A 22 -6.71 7.20 4.57
N PHE A 23 -5.57 7.64 5.13
CA PHE A 23 -4.25 7.07 4.83
C PHE A 23 -3.84 5.95 5.79
N ASP A 24 -4.56 5.79 6.90
CA ASP A 24 -4.44 4.67 7.85
C ASP A 24 -5.39 3.52 7.50
N THR A 25 -5.77 3.40 6.21
CA THR A 25 -6.43 2.19 5.74
C THR A 25 -5.37 1.10 5.74
N ASP A 26 -5.42 0.27 6.78
CA ASP A 26 -4.75 -1.02 6.82
C ASP A 26 -4.99 -1.71 5.47
N SER A 27 -3.95 -1.76 4.64
CA SER A 27 -3.95 -2.52 3.40
C SER A 27 -3.97 -3.99 3.82
N GLY A 28 -5.14 -4.49 4.27
CA GLY A 28 -5.33 -5.79 4.91
C GLY A 28 -5.13 -6.99 3.99
N GLY A 29 -4.53 -6.78 2.83
CA GLY A 29 -4.10 -7.84 1.93
C GLY A 29 -2.71 -8.35 2.32
N PRO A 30 -2.40 -9.62 2.02
CA PRO A 30 -1.03 -10.13 2.12
C PRO A 30 -0.08 -9.19 1.37
N LYS A 31 0.90 -8.62 2.07
CA LYS A 31 1.95 -7.80 1.44
C LYS A 31 2.87 -8.70 0.63
N ILE A 32 2.63 -8.75 -0.67
CA ILE A 32 3.51 -9.43 -1.61
C ILE A 32 4.61 -8.46 -2.01
N THR A 33 5.87 -8.91 -1.91
CA THR A 33 7.01 -8.07 -2.30
C THR A 33 7.05 -7.95 -3.83
N PRO A 34 7.46 -6.79 -4.39
CA PRO A 34 7.57 -6.61 -5.84
C PRO A 34 8.43 -7.68 -6.52
N GLU A 35 9.50 -8.11 -5.87
CA GLU A 35 10.42 -9.14 -6.36
C GLU A 35 9.72 -10.49 -6.51
N PHE A 36 8.79 -10.82 -5.62
CA PHE A 36 8.01 -12.05 -5.71
C PHE A 36 7.09 -12.05 -6.94
N VAL A 37 6.42 -10.92 -7.21
CA VAL A 37 5.54 -10.79 -8.39
C VAL A 37 6.34 -10.98 -9.68
N VAL A 38 7.50 -10.34 -9.76
CA VAL A 38 8.41 -10.48 -10.91
C VAL A 38 8.86 -11.93 -11.05
N GLY A 39 9.30 -12.57 -9.97
CA GLY A 39 9.72 -13.97 -9.98
C GLY A 39 8.63 -14.92 -10.50
N VAL A 40 7.41 -14.83 -9.98
CA VAL A 40 6.28 -15.67 -10.41
C VAL A 40 5.95 -15.44 -11.89
N SER A 41 6.00 -14.19 -12.36
CA SER A 41 5.72 -13.88 -13.77
C SER A 41 6.75 -14.51 -14.73
N VAL A 42 8.03 -14.48 -14.37
CA VAL A 42 9.11 -15.07 -15.18
C VAL A 42 8.98 -16.58 -15.22
N VAL A 43 8.72 -17.22 -14.07
CA VAL A 43 8.51 -18.67 -13.99
C VAL A 43 7.32 -19.10 -14.84
N PHE A 44 6.20 -18.37 -14.75
CA PHE A 44 5.02 -18.65 -15.56
C PHE A 44 5.31 -18.54 -17.07
N ALA A 45 6.02 -17.49 -17.49
CA ALA A 45 6.43 -17.32 -18.88
C ALA A 45 7.31 -18.49 -19.38
N LEU A 46 8.28 -18.94 -18.57
CA LEU A 46 9.14 -20.08 -18.92
C LEU A 46 8.34 -21.37 -19.06
N ILE A 47 7.35 -21.61 -18.20
CA ILE A 47 6.44 -22.76 -18.32
C ILE A 47 5.69 -22.72 -19.65
N LEU A 48 5.13 -21.56 -20.02
CA LEU A 48 4.42 -21.42 -21.29
C LEU A 48 5.34 -21.67 -22.50
N VAL A 49 6.57 -21.16 -22.45
CA VAL A 49 7.57 -21.42 -23.50
C VAL A 49 7.91 -22.91 -23.57
N ALA A 50 8.17 -23.56 -22.44
CA ALA A 50 8.48 -24.98 -22.39
C ALA A 50 7.33 -25.84 -22.93
N LEU A 51 6.09 -25.53 -22.53
CA LEU A 51 4.90 -26.19 -23.06
C LEU A 51 4.73 -25.97 -24.55
N ARG A 52 4.99 -24.75 -25.04
CA ARG A 52 4.90 -24.46 -26.48
C ARG A 52 5.95 -25.23 -27.28
N VAL A 53 7.17 -25.33 -26.77
CA VAL A 53 8.24 -26.11 -27.41
C VAL A 53 7.84 -27.59 -27.44
N LEU A 54 7.47 -28.16 -26.29
CA LEU A 54 7.05 -29.56 -26.18
C LEU A 54 5.81 -29.92 -27.02
N ALA A 55 4.88 -28.97 -27.19
CA ALA A 55 3.67 -29.20 -27.99
C ALA A 55 3.89 -29.01 -29.50
N VAL A 56 4.99 -28.38 -29.92
CA VAL A 56 5.33 -28.14 -31.33
C VAL A 56 6.34 -29.16 -31.86
N SER A 57 7.19 -29.71 -31.00
CA SER A 57 8.07 -30.84 -31.30
C SER A 57 7.33 -32.18 -31.33
#